data_AF-A0A5J4L1Z7-F1
#
_entry.id   AF-A0A5J4L1Z7-F1
#
_cell.length_a   1.000
_cell.length_b   1.000
_cell.length_c   1.000
_cell.angle_alpha   90.00
_cell.angle_beta   90.00
_cell.angle_gamma   90.00
#
_symmetry.space_group_name_H-M   'P 1'
#
loop_
_entity.id
_entity.type
_entity.pdbx_description
1 polymer ?
#
loop_
_entity_poly.entity_id
_entity_poly.type
_entity_poly.pdbx_seq_one_letter_code
_entity_poly.pdbx_strand_id
1 'polypeptide(L)'
;MTSELVINTTREESRVALLEGGQVVELYIERKRGASLVGNIYKGKIIKILPGMQSAFIDIGLEKAAFLYVADIMTEMEVYYTAFLDAEAEKLELYPKVSHIDDTLSIDEIVQEGQELLVQVSKDPIGTKGARVTSYITLPGRYVVLMPNVEHIGISRRIEDEESRIRLKAIAAEIKPKGFGLIVRTASEDATIDEIKKDLEFLMLLWDNIQKKKEKVSAPCLIHSDLDLVFRSVRDFMGQDVERLVIDSPEEYERVKEFARNYFPRLLDRIELYDGREPIFDAFGIELDISRALGRRVWLKSGGYIVIDQTEAMTVIDVNTGKFVGKESLEDTILKTNLEAVKEIAYQIRLRNLGGIIIIDFIDMEKLENREKVFNAFVDAMKKDRAKNTIYNLSELGIIQMTRKRIRESLGRVLCEQCPYCEGKGFVKSARTVAYEIFRKLKKMNLPKNTTAMIKANPAVADLLSDEERHGIEDIENIYGIKVIVKEDTNLHQENYEITVL
;
A
#
# COMPACT_ATOMS: atom_id res chain seq x y z
N MET A 1 26.82 -2.10 -0.23
CA MET A 1 26.36 -1.15 0.80
C MET A 1 25.68 -1.97 1.85
N THR A 2 25.89 -1.66 3.12
CA THR A 2 25.30 -2.38 4.23
C THR A 2 23.81 -2.05 4.30
N SER A 3 22.97 -3.09 4.28
CA SER A 3 21.53 -2.97 4.43
C SER A 3 21.14 -3.41 5.83
N GLU A 4 20.35 -2.59 6.51
CA GLU A 4 19.85 -2.88 7.85
C GLU A 4 18.32 -2.86 7.85
N LEU A 5 17.71 -3.75 8.61
CA LEU A 5 16.27 -3.79 8.78
C LEU A 5 15.93 -3.40 10.22
N VAL A 6 15.14 -2.34 10.39
CA VAL A 6 14.75 -1.82 11.70
C VAL A 6 13.25 -2.02 11.88
N ILE A 7 12.87 -2.74 12.93
CA ILE A 7 11.50 -3.17 13.20
C ILE A 7 11.03 -2.54 14.51
N ASN A 8 10.01 -1.70 14.41
CA ASN A 8 9.29 -1.14 15.55
C ASN A 8 7.93 -1.82 15.66
N THR A 9 7.66 -2.47 16.79
CA THR A 9 6.36 -3.12 17.01
C THR A 9 5.70 -2.61 18.28
N THR A 10 4.46 -2.14 18.14
CA THR A 10 3.58 -1.76 19.24
C THR A 10 2.36 -2.68 19.29
N ARG A 11 1.43 -2.41 20.22
CA ARG A 11 0.16 -3.14 20.28
C ARG A 11 -0.76 -2.74 19.12
N GLU A 12 -0.63 -1.54 18.60
CA GLU A 12 -1.51 -0.93 17.62
C GLU A 12 -1.03 -1.17 16.19
N GLU A 13 0.28 -1.20 15.96
CA GLU A 13 0.87 -1.34 14.63
C GLU A 13 2.26 -1.98 14.66
N SER A 14 2.68 -2.46 13.49
CA SER A 14 4.05 -2.88 13.20
C SER A 14 4.60 -2.00 12.08
N ARG A 15 5.82 -1.49 12.26
CA ARG A 15 6.53 -0.65 11.29
C ARG A 15 7.89 -1.29 10.99
N VAL A 16 8.23 -1.39 9.71
CA VAL A 16 9.50 -1.95 9.25
C VAL A 16 10.18 -0.95 8.30
N ALA A 17 11.39 -0.54 8.65
CA ALA A 17 12.21 0.37 7.86
C ALA A 17 13.42 -0.39 7.30
N LEU A 18 13.67 -0.23 6.00
CA LEU A 18 14.90 -0.68 5.36
C LEU A 18 15.86 0.50 5.27
N LEU A 19 17.06 0.33 5.82
CA LEU A 19 18.12 1.33 5.78
C LEU A 19 19.22 0.88 4.81
N GLU A 20 19.71 1.81 4.00
CA GLU A 20 20.90 1.62 3.16
C GLU A 20 21.91 2.72 3.54
N GLY A 21 23.07 2.33 4.09
CA GLY A 21 24.08 3.30 4.53
C GLY A 21 23.58 4.28 5.59
N GLY A 22 22.69 3.81 6.49
CA GLY A 22 22.12 4.61 7.58
C GLY A 22 20.95 5.53 7.19
N GLN A 23 20.48 5.49 5.94
CA GLN A 23 19.30 6.26 5.50
C GLN A 23 18.12 5.34 5.20
N VAL A 24 16.92 5.73 5.63
CA VAL A 24 15.70 4.94 5.36
C VAL A 24 15.29 5.04 3.90
N VAL A 25 15.35 3.94 3.18
CA VAL A 25 15.00 3.91 1.75
C VAL A 25 13.59 3.39 1.48
N GLU A 26 13.06 2.57 2.39
CA GLU A 26 11.72 2.01 2.29
C GLU A 26 11.12 1.88 3.68
N LEU A 27 9.82 2.19 3.79
CA LEU A 27 9.05 2.02 5.01
C LEU A 27 7.81 1.17 4.73
N TYR A 28 7.51 0.24 5.63
CA TYR A 28 6.33 -0.61 5.61
C TYR A 28 5.59 -0.44 6.94
N ILE A 29 4.26 -0.31 6.87
CA ILE A 29 3.41 -0.10 8.05
C ILE A 29 2.20 -1.02 7.94
N GLU A 30 1.88 -1.71 9.03
CA GLU A 30 0.69 -2.54 9.16
C GLU A 30 0.01 -2.27 10.51
N ARG A 31 -1.27 -1.88 10.49
CA ARG A 31 -2.06 -1.64 11.69
C ARG A 31 -2.75 -2.94 12.13
N LYS A 32 -2.64 -3.30 13.42
CA LYS A 32 -3.13 -4.58 13.98
C LYS A 32 -4.67 -4.64 14.06
N ARG A 33 -5.35 -3.51 14.28
CA ARG A 33 -6.82 -3.44 14.15
C ARG A 33 -7.21 -3.45 12.67
N GLY A 34 -7.90 -4.51 12.25
CA GLY A 34 -8.23 -4.75 10.85
C GLY A 34 -7.31 -5.75 10.14
N ALA A 35 -6.46 -6.47 10.88
CA ALA A 35 -5.69 -7.59 10.33
C ALA A 35 -6.64 -8.62 9.73
N SER A 36 -6.50 -8.85 8.42
CA SER A 36 -7.29 -9.82 7.68
C SER A 36 -7.01 -11.22 8.19
N LEU A 37 -8.06 -12.04 8.28
CA LEU A 37 -7.94 -13.47 8.54
C LEU A 37 -7.59 -14.24 7.26
N VAL A 38 -7.65 -13.59 6.10
CA VAL A 38 -7.33 -14.20 4.80
C VAL A 38 -5.91 -14.75 4.83
N GLY A 39 -5.77 -15.98 4.35
CA GLY A 39 -4.51 -16.72 4.36
C GLY A 39 -4.32 -17.62 5.57
N ASN A 40 -5.00 -17.35 6.70
CA ASN A 40 -4.92 -18.22 7.89
C ASN A 40 -5.49 -19.61 7.59
N ILE A 41 -4.83 -20.63 8.12
CA ILE A 41 -5.19 -22.04 7.97
C ILE A 41 -5.67 -22.57 9.31
N TYR A 42 -6.87 -23.13 9.31
CA TYR A 42 -7.53 -23.71 10.46
C TYR A 42 -7.77 -25.20 10.23
N LYS A 43 -7.77 -25.96 11.32
CA LYS A 43 -8.39 -27.27 11.37
C LYS A 43 -9.81 -27.05 11.87
N GLY A 44 -10.76 -27.07 10.96
CA GLY A 44 -12.17 -26.82 11.23
C GLY A 44 -12.96 -28.11 11.34
N LYS A 45 -14.15 -28.02 11.94
CA LYS A 45 -15.10 -29.12 12.05
C LYS A 45 -16.40 -28.78 11.33
N ILE A 46 -16.86 -29.65 10.43
CA ILE A 46 -18.14 -29.44 9.76
C ILE A 46 -19.26 -29.51 10.80
N ILE A 47 -20.04 -28.44 10.92
CA ILE A 47 -21.18 -28.37 11.84
C ILE A 47 -22.51 -28.64 11.15
N LYS A 48 -22.62 -28.32 9.87
CA LYS A 48 -23.87 -28.45 9.12
C LYS A 48 -23.61 -28.52 7.62
N ILE A 49 -24.29 -29.42 6.93
CA ILE A 49 -24.24 -29.53 5.47
C ILE A 49 -25.55 -29.03 4.88
N LEU A 50 -25.47 -28.27 3.78
CA LEU A 50 -26.61 -27.73 3.04
C LEU A 50 -26.54 -28.19 1.56
N PRO A 51 -27.09 -29.37 1.22
CA PRO A 51 -27.04 -29.91 -0.14
C PRO A 51 -27.69 -28.99 -1.19
N GLY A 52 -28.82 -28.35 -0.84
CA GLY A 52 -29.50 -27.42 -1.74
C GLY A 52 -28.71 -26.16 -2.11
N MET A 53 -27.63 -25.86 -1.36
CA MET A 53 -26.71 -24.76 -1.66
C MET A 53 -25.30 -25.27 -2.01
N GLN A 54 -25.11 -26.59 -2.12
CA GLN A 54 -23.81 -27.23 -2.35
C GLN A 54 -22.71 -26.65 -1.45
N SER A 55 -22.99 -26.56 -0.15
CA SER A 55 -22.12 -25.90 0.82
C SER A 55 -22.23 -26.47 2.24
N ALA A 56 -21.20 -26.23 3.04
CA ALA A 56 -21.12 -26.66 4.43
C ALA A 56 -20.67 -25.49 5.33
N PHE A 57 -21.21 -25.47 6.54
CA PHE A 57 -20.72 -24.61 7.61
C PHE A 57 -19.65 -25.33 8.42
N ILE A 58 -18.57 -24.61 8.71
CA ILE A 58 -17.41 -25.13 9.43
C ILE A 58 -17.15 -24.27 10.65
N ASP A 59 -17.07 -24.90 11.81
CA ASP A 59 -16.53 -24.27 13.00
C ASP A 59 -15.00 -24.22 12.91
N ILE A 60 -14.46 -23.00 12.89
CA ILE A 60 -13.02 -22.71 12.89
C ILE A 60 -12.58 -21.99 14.18
N GLY A 61 -13.46 -21.91 15.19
CA GLY A 61 -13.17 -21.28 16.48
C GLY A 61 -13.39 -19.77 16.52
N LEU A 62 -14.09 -19.22 15.53
CA LEU A 62 -14.53 -17.82 15.51
C LEU A 62 -15.98 -17.70 15.98
N GLU A 63 -16.43 -16.48 16.31
CA GLU A 63 -17.81 -16.21 16.74
C GLU A 63 -18.87 -16.67 15.73
N LYS A 64 -18.52 -16.71 14.44
CA LYS A 64 -19.38 -17.16 13.35
C LYS A 64 -18.74 -18.31 12.60
N ALA A 65 -19.54 -19.33 12.30
CA ALA A 65 -19.10 -20.44 11.46
C ALA A 65 -18.69 -19.94 10.07
N ALA A 66 -17.60 -20.52 9.55
CA ALA A 66 -17.12 -20.28 8.21
C ALA A 66 -17.96 -21.05 7.18
N PHE A 67 -17.89 -20.61 5.93
CA PHE A 67 -18.65 -21.14 4.81
C PHE A 67 -17.73 -21.79 3.77
N LEU A 68 -17.97 -23.06 3.43
CA LEU A 68 -17.23 -23.85 2.44
C LEU A 68 -18.17 -24.28 1.30
N TYR A 69 -17.82 -24.01 0.04
CA TYR A 69 -18.55 -24.51 -1.12
C TYR A 69 -18.04 -25.89 -1.55
N VAL A 70 -18.87 -26.69 -2.22
CA VAL A 70 -18.49 -28.01 -2.74
C VAL A 70 -17.26 -27.93 -3.66
N ALA A 71 -17.20 -26.91 -4.51
CA ALA A 71 -16.08 -26.69 -5.43
C ALA A 71 -14.79 -26.32 -4.71
N ASP A 72 -14.85 -25.90 -3.44
CA ASP A 72 -13.72 -25.56 -2.58
C ASP A 72 -13.24 -26.78 -1.74
N ILE A 73 -13.77 -27.98 -2.00
CA ILE A 73 -13.44 -29.24 -1.31
C ILE A 73 -12.53 -30.10 -2.18
N MET A 74 -11.31 -30.30 -1.72
CA MET A 74 -10.34 -31.18 -2.34
C MET A 74 -10.77 -32.63 -2.11
N THR A 75 -10.97 -33.37 -3.19
CA THR A 75 -11.38 -34.79 -3.14
C THR A 75 -10.20 -35.69 -3.49
N GLU A 76 -10.14 -36.90 -2.91
CA GLU A 76 -9.07 -37.87 -3.19
C GLU A 76 -9.04 -38.33 -4.66
N MET A 77 -10.10 -38.07 -5.43
CA MET A 77 -10.23 -38.38 -6.85
C MET A 77 -9.65 -37.30 -7.79
N GLU A 78 -9.16 -36.17 -7.30
CA GLU A 78 -8.53 -35.12 -8.12
C GLU A 78 -7.08 -35.48 -8.49
N VAL A 79 -6.92 -36.52 -9.32
CA VAL A 79 -5.64 -36.81 -9.99
C VAL A 79 -5.47 -35.95 -11.25
N TYR A 80 -6.53 -35.32 -11.76
CA TYR A 80 -6.44 -34.41 -12.90
C TYR A 80 -7.64 -33.45 -12.88
N TYR A 81 -7.36 -32.16 -13.17
CA TYR A 81 -8.30 -31.10 -13.54
C TYR A 81 -8.85 -30.14 -12.46
N THR A 82 -8.54 -28.85 -12.70
CA THR A 82 -9.00 -27.57 -12.16
C THR A 82 -10.54 -27.37 -12.14
N ALA A 83 -11.09 -26.55 -11.25
CA ALA A 83 -12.45 -26.02 -11.38
C ALA A 83 -12.63 -24.76 -10.55
N PHE A 84 -12.85 -23.61 -11.19
CA PHE A 84 -13.60 -22.46 -10.66
C PHE A 84 -13.85 -21.44 -11.78
N LEU A 85 -15.05 -21.44 -12.37
CA LEU A 85 -15.65 -20.24 -12.95
C LEU A 85 -17.17 -20.34 -12.80
N ASP A 86 -17.78 -19.33 -12.19
CA ASP A 86 -18.85 -18.60 -12.88
C ASP A 86 -18.96 -17.13 -12.44
N ALA A 87 -19.14 -16.30 -13.47
CA ALA A 87 -19.63 -14.92 -13.60
C ALA A 87 -19.19 -13.80 -12.63
N GLU A 88 -18.56 -12.77 -13.23
CA GLU A 88 -18.50 -11.36 -12.78
C GLU A 88 -17.41 -10.88 -11.79
N ALA A 89 -16.18 -11.41 -11.87
CA ALA A 89 -15.03 -10.62 -11.39
C ALA A 89 -13.74 -10.97 -12.14
N GLU A 90 -13.33 -10.08 -13.04
CA GLU A 90 -12.01 -10.08 -13.68
C GLU A 90 -10.89 -9.93 -12.64
N LYS A 91 -10.40 -11.04 -12.07
CA LYS A 91 -9.18 -11.11 -11.27
C LYS A 91 -8.45 -12.43 -11.55
N LEU A 92 -7.15 -12.30 -11.86
CA LEU A 92 -6.12 -13.35 -11.83
C LEU A 92 -6.59 -14.70 -12.40
N GLU A 93 -6.49 -14.93 -13.71
CA GLU A 93 -6.36 -16.32 -14.18
C GLU A 93 -4.93 -16.81 -13.74
N LEU A 94 -4.86 -17.35 -12.53
CA LEU A 94 -3.71 -18.05 -11.97
C LEU A 94 -3.83 -19.57 -12.18
N TYR A 95 -4.84 -20.01 -12.93
CA TYR A 95 -5.19 -21.42 -13.17
C TYR A 95 -5.78 -21.60 -14.58
N PRO A 96 -5.34 -22.60 -15.38
CA PRO A 96 -5.87 -22.88 -16.70
C PRO A 96 -7.19 -23.66 -16.64
N LYS A 97 -8.01 -23.42 -17.69
CA LYS A 97 -9.37 -23.92 -17.94
C LYS A 97 -9.52 -25.43 -17.81
N VAL A 98 -10.68 -25.86 -17.29
CA VAL A 98 -11.12 -27.25 -17.31
C VAL A 98 -12.40 -27.41 -18.08
N SER A 99 -12.31 -28.31 -19.02
CA SER A 99 -13.42 -29.03 -19.60
C SER A 99 -13.84 -30.14 -18.64
N HIS A 100 -15.03 -30.00 -18.06
CA HIS A 100 -15.90 -31.05 -17.51
C HIS A 100 -15.35 -31.89 -16.34
N ILE A 101 -15.54 -31.39 -15.11
CA ILE A 101 -15.87 -32.26 -13.98
C ILE A 101 -17.37 -32.53 -14.10
N ASP A 102 -17.77 -33.79 -14.07
CA ASP A 102 -19.17 -34.22 -14.07
C ASP A 102 -19.98 -33.46 -13.00
N ASP A 103 -21.15 -32.97 -13.39
CA ASP A 103 -22.20 -32.39 -12.55
C ASP A 103 -22.82 -33.39 -11.52
N THR A 104 -22.07 -34.38 -11.00
CA THR A 104 -22.68 -35.58 -10.39
C THR A 104 -22.46 -35.81 -8.90
N LEU A 105 -21.49 -35.18 -8.23
CA LEU A 105 -21.26 -35.41 -6.79
C LEU A 105 -21.82 -34.28 -5.93
N SER A 106 -22.79 -34.61 -5.10
CA SER A 106 -23.37 -33.68 -4.14
C SER A 106 -22.47 -33.55 -2.91
N ILE A 107 -22.44 -32.38 -2.27
CA ILE A 107 -21.59 -32.14 -1.11
C ILE A 107 -21.79 -33.15 0.05
N ASP A 108 -22.99 -33.67 0.23
CA ASP A 108 -23.31 -34.70 1.23
C ASP A 108 -22.70 -36.08 0.93
N GLU A 109 -22.26 -36.32 -0.31
CA GLU A 109 -21.52 -37.51 -0.70
C GLU A 109 -20.01 -37.34 -0.47
N ILE A 110 -19.54 -36.10 -0.37
CA ILE A 110 -18.12 -35.74 -0.24
C ILE A 110 -17.71 -35.54 1.22
N VAL A 111 -18.59 -34.96 2.04
CA VAL A 111 -18.27 -34.64 3.44
C VAL A 111 -19.40 -35.02 4.40
N GLN A 112 -19.05 -35.22 5.67
CA GLN A 112 -19.98 -35.59 6.73
C GLN A 112 -19.99 -34.58 7.89
N GLU A 113 -21.13 -34.43 8.56
CA GLU A 113 -21.20 -33.62 9.78
C GLU A 113 -20.29 -34.19 10.86
N GLY A 114 -19.53 -33.32 11.52
CA GLY A 114 -18.53 -33.69 12.50
C GLY A 114 -17.15 -34.03 11.94
N GLN A 115 -17.00 -34.15 10.61
CA GLN A 115 -15.70 -34.38 9.97
C GLN A 115 -14.76 -33.18 10.19
N GLU A 116 -13.49 -33.47 10.49
CA GLU A 116 -12.44 -32.47 10.60
C GLU A 116 -11.77 -32.23 9.24
N LEU A 117 -11.62 -30.97 8.85
CA LEU A 117 -10.99 -30.57 7.59
C LEU A 117 -9.96 -29.46 7.82
N LEU A 118 -8.88 -29.50 7.06
CA LEU A 118 -7.94 -28.39 6.98
C LEU A 118 -8.47 -27.38 5.97
N VAL A 119 -8.65 -26.13 6.39
CA VAL A 119 -9.25 -25.09 5.56
C VAL A 119 -8.48 -23.78 5.70
N GLN A 120 -8.34 -23.04 4.60
CA GLN A 120 -7.75 -21.71 4.54
C GLN A 120 -8.82 -20.65 4.33
N VAL A 121 -8.74 -19.53 5.03
CA VAL A 121 -9.64 -18.40 4.83
C VAL A 121 -9.31 -17.71 3.51
N SER A 122 -10.28 -17.67 2.61
CA SER A 122 -10.17 -17.00 1.30
C SER A 122 -10.82 -15.61 1.31
N LYS A 123 -11.83 -15.38 2.17
CA LYS A 123 -12.45 -14.06 2.38
C LYS A 123 -12.78 -13.86 3.85
N ASP A 124 -12.55 -12.64 4.34
CA ASP A 124 -12.95 -12.22 5.69
C ASP A 124 -14.47 -12.31 5.90
N PRO A 125 -14.93 -12.41 7.16
CA PRO A 125 -16.33 -12.25 7.51
C PRO A 125 -16.87 -10.87 7.08
N ILE A 126 -18.07 -10.82 6.51
CA ILE A 126 -18.71 -9.57 6.07
C ILE A 126 -20.08 -9.44 6.74
N GLY A 127 -20.24 -8.43 7.60
CA GLY A 127 -21.49 -8.14 8.28
C GLY A 127 -21.96 -9.34 9.11
N THR A 128 -23.10 -9.93 8.75
CA THR A 128 -23.65 -11.13 9.40
C THR A 128 -23.10 -12.45 8.87
N LYS A 129 -22.42 -12.47 7.72
CA LYS A 129 -21.86 -13.68 7.10
C LYS A 129 -20.49 -14.00 7.69
N GLY A 130 -20.26 -15.28 8.02
CA GLY A 130 -18.94 -15.77 8.43
C GLY A 130 -17.91 -15.74 7.29
N ALA A 131 -16.66 -16.07 7.61
CA ALA A 131 -15.57 -16.12 6.63
C ALA A 131 -15.84 -17.17 5.53
N ARG A 132 -15.38 -16.92 4.29
CA ARG A 132 -15.32 -17.97 3.26
C ARG A 132 -14.01 -18.72 3.40
N VAL A 133 -14.08 -20.05 3.35
CA VAL A 133 -12.90 -20.91 3.44
C VAL A 133 -12.81 -21.86 2.25
N THR A 134 -11.62 -22.40 2.02
CA THR A 134 -11.31 -23.38 0.99
C THR A 134 -10.38 -24.45 1.53
N SER A 135 -10.48 -25.68 1.05
CA SER A 135 -9.54 -26.75 1.42
C SER A 135 -8.28 -26.79 0.52
N TYR A 136 -8.29 -26.05 -0.59
CA TYR A 136 -7.10 -25.82 -1.42
C TYR A 136 -6.15 -24.86 -0.73
N ILE A 137 -5.21 -25.41 0.03
CA ILE A 137 -4.23 -24.60 0.75
C ILE A 137 -3.24 -23.98 -0.24
N THR A 138 -3.01 -22.67 -0.08
CA THR A 138 -1.99 -21.94 -0.82
C THR A 138 -1.00 -21.32 0.16
N LEU A 139 0.29 -21.54 -0.07
CA LEU A 139 1.37 -20.98 0.75
C LEU A 139 2.16 -19.97 -0.10
N PRO A 140 1.92 -18.67 0.07
CA PRO A 140 2.58 -17.65 -0.72
C PRO A 140 4.01 -17.39 -0.22
N GLY A 141 4.99 -17.71 -1.06
CA GLY A 141 6.37 -17.22 -0.95
C GLY A 141 6.57 -15.88 -1.64
N ARG A 142 7.81 -15.41 -1.66
CA ARG A 142 8.17 -14.16 -2.36
C ARG A 142 8.08 -14.34 -3.88
N TYR A 143 8.63 -15.42 -4.40
CA TYR A 143 8.78 -15.71 -5.82
C TYR A 143 7.75 -16.74 -6.30
N VAL A 144 7.36 -17.69 -5.46
CA VAL A 144 6.43 -18.75 -5.83
C VAL A 144 5.29 -18.89 -4.84
N VAL A 145 4.16 -19.44 -5.27
CA VAL A 145 3.10 -19.92 -4.38
C VAL A 145 3.10 -21.43 -4.47
N LEU A 146 3.25 -22.09 -3.33
CA LEU A 146 3.17 -23.55 -3.23
C LEU A 146 1.72 -23.95 -2.97
N MET A 147 1.26 -24.96 -3.69
CA MET A 147 -0.08 -25.53 -3.55
C MET A 147 0.05 -27.01 -3.25
N PRO A 148 -0.04 -27.41 -1.98
CA PRO A 148 0.03 -28.81 -1.62
C PRO A 148 -1.13 -29.61 -2.19
N ASN A 149 -0.85 -30.86 -2.56
CA ASN A 149 -1.85 -31.84 -3.06
C ASN A 149 -2.54 -31.44 -4.38
N VAL A 150 -1.99 -30.47 -5.11
CA VAL A 150 -2.51 -30.04 -6.43
C VAL A 150 -1.37 -30.11 -7.44
N GLU A 151 -1.43 -30.95 -8.47
CA GLU A 151 -0.37 -30.97 -9.49
C GLU A 151 -0.57 -29.88 -10.56
N HIS A 152 0.07 -28.72 -10.38
CA HIS A 152 -0.07 -27.62 -11.34
C HIS A 152 1.21 -26.77 -11.48
N ILE A 153 1.46 -26.20 -12.67
CA ILE A 153 2.45 -25.12 -12.87
C ILE A 153 1.73 -23.93 -13.48
N GLY A 154 1.65 -22.85 -12.71
CA GLY A 154 1.09 -21.57 -13.13
C GLY A 154 2.17 -20.50 -13.24
N ILE A 155 1.99 -19.53 -14.14
CA ILE A 155 2.83 -18.34 -14.22
C ILE A 155 1.93 -17.12 -14.17
N SER A 156 2.30 -16.14 -13.34
CA SER A 156 1.57 -14.89 -13.20
C SER A 156 1.30 -14.23 -14.56
N ARG A 157 0.06 -13.78 -14.74
CA ARG A 157 -0.39 -12.96 -15.86
C ARG A 157 0.37 -11.68 -16.09
N ARG A 158 0.81 -11.08 -14.98
CA ARG A 158 1.43 -9.77 -14.96
C ARG A 158 2.85 -9.79 -15.52
N ILE A 159 3.36 -10.99 -15.83
CA ILE A 159 4.60 -11.20 -16.59
C ILE A 159 4.17 -11.28 -18.05
N GLU A 160 4.28 -10.15 -18.76
CA GLU A 160 3.91 -10.01 -20.17
C GLU A 160 5.05 -10.41 -21.10
N ASP A 161 6.29 -10.39 -20.60
CA ASP A 161 7.48 -10.76 -21.36
C ASP A 161 7.55 -12.26 -21.62
N GLU A 162 7.50 -12.64 -22.89
CA GLU A 162 7.38 -14.05 -23.31
C GLU A 162 8.67 -14.84 -23.03
N GLU A 163 9.83 -14.20 -23.15
CA GLU A 163 11.13 -14.83 -22.85
C GLU A 163 11.24 -15.20 -21.36
N SER A 164 10.87 -14.26 -20.48
CA SER A 164 10.79 -14.47 -19.04
C SER A 164 9.77 -15.57 -18.68
N ARG A 165 8.61 -15.61 -19.35
CA ARG A 165 7.62 -16.68 -19.13
C ARG A 165 8.19 -18.05 -19.47
N ILE A 166 8.86 -18.20 -20.62
CA ILE A 166 9.47 -19.48 -21.03
C ILE A 166 10.54 -19.90 -20.03
N ARG A 167 11.45 -18.99 -19.67
CA ARG A 167 12.51 -19.21 -18.68
C ARG A 167 11.94 -19.69 -17.35
N LEU A 168 10.97 -18.96 -16.81
CA LEU A 168 10.36 -19.26 -15.52
C LEU A 168 9.54 -20.55 -15.54
N LYS A 169 8.91 -20.90 -16.66
CA LYS A 169 8.22 -22.18 -16.83
C LYS A 169 9.19 -23.35 -16.73
N ALA A 170 10.34 -23.24 -17.40
CA ALA A 170 11.38 -24.26 -17.36
C ALA A 170 11.93 -24.44 -15.94
N ILE A 171 12.24 -23.33 -15.26
CA ILE A 171 12.69 -23.34 -13.86
C ILE A 171 11.63 -24.00 -12.96
N ALA A 172 10.37 -23.58 -13.07
CA ALA A 172 9.28 -24.14 -12.27
C ALA A 172 9.12 -25.66 -12.50
N ALA A 173 9.24 -26.13 -13.74
CA ALA A 173 9.16 -27.54 -14.07
C ALA A 173 10.33 -28.36 -13.51
N GLU A 174 11.53 -27.78 -13.46
CA GLU A 174 12.71 -28.43 -12.86
C GLU A 174 12.57 -28.58 -11.34
N ILE A 175 12.04 -27.56 -10.66
CA ILE A 175 12.08 -27.51 -9.18
C ILE A 175 10.81 -28.03 -8.50
N LYS A 176 9.69 -28.16 -9.23
CA LYS A 176 8.39 -28.55 -8.64
C LYS A 176 8.45 -29.94 -8.00
N PRO A 177 8.11 -30.08 -6.71
CA PRO A 177 7.99 -31.38 -6.06
C PRO A 177 6.78 -32.18 -6.59
N LYS A 178 6.87 -33.52 -6.56
CA LYS A 178 5.74 -34.41 -6.93
C LYS A 178 4.58 -34.26 -5.95
N GLY A 179 3.34 -34.23 -6.44
CA GLY A 179 2.14 -34.00 -5.61
C GLY A 179 1.93 -32.54 -5.19
N PHE A 180 2.74 -31.61 -5.70
CA PHE A 180 2.62 -30.17 -5.43
C PHE A 180 2.42 -29.37 -6.69
N GLY A 181 1.85 -28.20 -6.48
CA GLY A 181 1.59 -27.18 -7.48
C GLY A 181 2.42 -25.95 -7.18
N LEU A 182 2.84 -25.27 -8.23
CA LEU A 182 3.71 -24.12 -8.13
C LEU A 182 3.16 -23.01 -9.02
N ILE A 183 2.98 -21.82 -8.44
CA ILE A 183 2.63 -20.63 -9.22
C ILE A 183 3.77 -19.64 -9.12
N VAL A 184 4.37 -19.31 -10.26
CA VAL A 184 5.42 -18.29 -10.34
C VAL A 184 4.81 -16.89 -10.27
N ARG A 185 5.23 -16.09 -9.30
CA ARG A 185 4.78 -14.71 -9.07
C ARG A 185 5.53 -13.72 -9.94
N THR A 186 4.98 -12.52 -10.09
CA THR A 186 5.61 -11.41 -10.84
C THR A 186 6.98 -11.01 -10.29
N ALA A 187 7.24 -11.22 -9.00
CA ALA A 187 8.54 -10.94 -8.39
C ALA A 187 9.68 -11.82 -8.93
N SER A 188 9.36 -12.89 -9.66
CA SER A 188 10.33 -13.83 -10.20
C SER A 188 10.86 -13.45 -11.58
N GLU A 189 10.30 -12.42 -12.23
CA GLU A 189 10.69 -11.96 -13.59
C GLU A 189 12.21 -11.81 -13.70
N ASP A 190 12.83 -11.18 -12.69
CA ASP A 190 14.28 -10.93 -12.62
C ASP A 190 15.04 -11.87 -11.66
N ALA A 191 14.37 -12.86 -11.09
CA ALA A 191 14.97 -13.73 -10.07
C ALA A 191 15.84 -14.84 -10.68
N THR A 192 16.89 -15.19 -9.94
CA THR A 192 17.76 -16.34 -10.23
C THR A 192 17.09 -17.66 -9.80
N ILE A 193 17.52 -18.77 -10.38
CA ILE A 193 17.01 -20.10 -10.01
C ILE A 193 17.25 -20.42 -8.53
N ASP A 194 18.38 -19.97 -7.97
CA ASP A 194 18.75 -20.23 -6.57
C ASP A 194 17.85 -19.48 -5.59
N GLU A 195 17.46 -18.24 -5.91
CA GLU A 195 16.50 -17.49 -5.10
C GLU A 195 15.12 -18.16 -5.09
N ILE A 196 14.66 -18.64 -6.25
CA ILE A 196 13.38 -19.34 -6.38
C ILE A 196 13.43 -20.69 -5.63
N LYS A 197 14.55 -21.43 -5.71
CA LYS A 197 14.74 -22.70 -4.99
C LYS A 197 14.68 -22.49 -3.47
N LYS A 198 15.36 -21.46 -2.94
CA LYS A 198 15.33 -21.14 -1.50
C LYS A 198 13.93 -20.79 -1.01
N ASP A 199 13.17 -20.02 -1.80
CA ASP A 199 11.77 -19.68 -1.47
C ASP A 199 10.88 -20.93 -1.47
N LEU A 200 11.07 -21.84 -2.43
CA LEU A 200 10.38 -23.13 -2.45
C LEU A 200 10.74 -24.02 -1.25
N GLU A 201 12.03 -24.13 -0.90
CA GLU A 201 12.49 -24.89 0.28
C GLU A 201 11.83 -24.38 1.56
N PHE A 202 11.75 -23.05 1.72
CA PHE A 202 11.02 -22.41 2.83
C PHE A 202 9.54 -22.85 2.87
N LEU A 203 8.84 -22.81 1.74
CA LEU A 203 7.43 -23.18 1.68
C LEU A 203 7.20 -24.68 1.95
N MET A 204 8.13 -25.53 1.53
CA MET A 204 8.08 -26.97 1.82
C MET A 204 8.25 -27.25 3.31
N LEU A 205 9.20 -26.57 3.97
CA LEU A 205 9.37 -26.64 5.44
C LEU A 205 8.13 -26.12 6.16
N LEU A 206 7.53 -25.03 5.67
CA LEU A 206 6.30 -24.48 6.23
C LEU A 206 5.16 -25.48 6.14
N TRP A 207 4.99 -26.13 5.00
CA TRP A 207 3.96 -27.14 4.81
C TRP A 207 4.15 -28.36 5.72
N ASP A 208 5.37 -28.86 5.86
CA ASP A 208 5.69 -29.97 6.77
C ASP A 208 5.32 -29.64 8.23
N ASN A 209 5.63 -28.41 8.67
CA ASN A 209 5.23 -27.94 9.99
C ASN A 209 3.70 -27.85 10.16
N ILE A 210 2.98 -27.41 9.13
CA ILE A 210 1.50 -27.38 9.11
C ILE A 210 0.93 -28.80 9.24
N GLN A 211 1.46 -29.78 8.50
CA GLN A 211 1.02 -31.18 8.58
C GLN A 211 1.28 -31.78 9.96
N LYS A 212 2.48 -31.61 10.50
CA LYS A 212 2.83 -32.10 11.86
C LYS A 212 1.93 -31.50 12.94
N LYS A 213 1.53 -30.23 12.79
CA LYS A 213 0.61 -29.59 13.75
C LYS A 213 -0.82 -30.09 13.58
N LYS A 214 -1.29 -30.31 12.34
CA LYS A 214 -2.62 -30.87 12.04
C LYS A 214 -2.85 -32.22 12.72
N GLU A 215 -1.83 -33.07 12.79
CA GLU A 215 -1.91 -34.40 13.43
C GLU A 215 -1.99 -34.33 14.97
N LYS A 216 -1.41 -33.28 15.58
CA LYS A 216 -1.30 -33.15 17.04
C LYS A 216 -2.51 -32.49 17.72
N VAL A 217 -3.30 -31.72 16.98
CA VAL A 217 -4.40 -30.92 17.54
C VAL A 217 -5.76 -31.34 17.00
N SER A 218 -6.81 -31.24 17.82
CA SER A 218 -8.21 -31.46 17.40
C SER A 218 -8.87 -30.16 16.95
N ALA A 219 -9.91 -30.25 16.13
CA ALA A 219 -10.69 -29.10 15.67
C ALA A 219 -11.66 -28.60 16.78
N PRO A 220 -12.01 -27.30 16.81
CA PRO A 220 -11.51 -26.22 15.96
C PRO A 220 -10.17 -25.64 16.47
N CYS A 221 -9.19 -25.45 15.59
CA CYS A 221 -7.89 -24.88 15.98
C CYS A 221 -7.23 -24.09 14.85
N LEU A 222 -6.58 -22.96 15.17
CA LEU A 222 -5.69 -22.25 14.26
C LEU A 222 -4.38 -23.04 14.08
N ILE A 223 -4.16 -23.55 12.87
CA ILE A 223 -2.95 -24.30 12.52
C ILE A 223 -1.83 -23.33 12.14
N HIS A 224 -2.12 -22.38 11.27
CA HIS A 224 -1.14 -21.41 10.79
C HIS A 224 -1.81 -20.04 10.61
N SER A 225 -1.22 -19.02 11.20
CA SER A 225 -1.53 -17.63 10.86
C SER A 225 -0.65 -17.26 9.66
N ASP A 226 -1.23 -16.60 8.65
CA ASP A 226 -0.43 -16.01 7.59
C ASP A 226 0.59 -15.03 8.19
N LEU A 227 1.68 -14.81 7.46
CA LEU A 227 2.81 -14.01 7.93
C LEU A 227 2.35 -12.56 8.10
N ASP A 228 2.48 -12.03 9.31
CA ASP A 228 2.34 -10.59 9.58
C ASP A 228 3.47 -9.80 8.89
N LEU A 229 3.38 -8.47 8.90
CA LEU A 229 4.37 -7.61 8.25
C LEU A 229 5.81 -7.95 8.65
N VAL A 230 6.07 -8.26 9.93
CA VAL A 230 7.41 -8.55 10.43
C VAL A 230 7.94 -9.81 9.75
N PHE A 231 7.18 -10.90 9.73
CA PHE A 231 7.63 -12.14 9.09
C PHE A 231 7.68 -12.05 7.57
N ARG A 232 6.76 -11.30 6.93
CA ARG A 232 6.83 -11.05 5.49
C ARG A 232 8.09 -10.24 5.14
N SER A 233 8.41 -9.21 5.92
CA SER A 233 9.63 -8.45 5.75
C SER A 233 10.85 -9.35 5.94
N VAL A 234 10.92 -10.11 7.04
CA VAL A 234 12.01 -11.08 7.26
C VAL A 234 12.16 -11.96 6.03
N ARG A 235 11.11 -12.72 5.63
CA ARG A 235 11.11 -13.60 4.43
C ARG A 235 11.56 -12.88 3.17
N ASP A 236 11.02 -11.70 2.89
CA ASP A 236 11.29 -11.00 1.65
C ASP A 236 12.75 -10.52 1.63
N PHE A 237 13.29 -9.98 2.71
CA PHE A 237 14.65 -9.44 2.74
C PHE A 237 15.77 -10.51 2.78
N MET A 238 15.44 -11.81 2.83
CA MET A 238 16.42 -12.91 2.96
C MET A 238 17.20 -13.24 1.69
N GLY A 239 16.73 -12.76 0.53
CA GLY A 239 17.48 -12.82 -0.73
C GLY A 239 18.59 -11.77 -0.83
N GLN A 240 18.73 -10.90 0.17
CA GLN A 240 19.58 -9.71 0.10
C GLN A 240 20.66 -9.73 1.19
N ASP A 241 21.77 -9.03 0.93
CA ASP A 241 22.86 -8.82 1.89
C ASP A 241 22.43 -7.90 3.05
N VAL A 242 21.41 -8.29 3.80
CA VAL A 242 21.03 -7.63 5.06
C VAL A 242 22.08 -7.97 6.09
N GLU A 243 22.84 -6.97 6.52
CA GLU A 243 23.90 -7.12 7.50
C GLU A 243 23.32 -7.34 8.91
N ARG A 244 22.24 -6.63 9.24
CA ARG A 244 21.68 -6.59 10.58
C ARG A 244 20.17 -6.39 10.57
N LEU A 245 19.48 -7.06 11.49
CA LEU A 245 18.06 -6.90 11.75
C LEU A 245 17.87 -6.52 13.22
N VAL A 246 17.29 -5.35 13.48
CA VAL A 246 17.11 -4.79 14.82
C VAL A 246 15.63 -4.68 15.16
N ILE A 247 15.22 -5.24 16.31
CA ILE A 247 13.82 -5.28 16.77
C ILE A 247 13.74 -4.66 18.16
N ASP A 248 12.73 -3.84 18.44
CA ASP A 248 12.56 -3.19 19.76
C ASP A 248 11.64 -3.92 20.75
N SER A 249 10.87 -4.90 20.27
CA SER A 249 10.00 -5.72 21.12
C SER A 249 10.68 -7.05 21.47
N PRO A 250 10.88 -7.36 22.77
CA PRO A 250 11.41 -8.65 23.20
C PRO A 250 10.54 -9.84 22.78
N GLU A 251 9.22 -9.66 22.76
CA GLU A 251 8.26 -10.68 22.34
C GLU A 251 8.42 -11.00 20.85
N GLU A 252 8.48 -9.97 20.00
CA GLU A 252 8.69 -10.15 18.56
C GLU A 252 10.09 -10.67 18.25
N TYR A 253 11.10 -10.24 19.02
CA TYR A 253 12.46 -10.73 18.88
C TYR A 253 12.55 -12.25 19.02
N GLU A 254 11.93 -12.82 20.04
CA GLU A 254 11.89 -14.27 20.23
C GLU A 254 11.08 -14.97 19.13
N ARG A 255 9.93 -14.41 18.73
CA ARG A 255 9.14 -14.97 17.62
C ARG A 255 9.93 -14.98 16.31
N VAL A 256 10.64 -13.89 15.99
CA VAL A 256 11.49 -13.78 14.79
C VAL A 256 12.69 -14.70 14.87
N LYS A 257 13.32 -14.85 16.04
CA LYS A 257 14.39 -15.84 16.25
C LYS A 257 13.92 -17.26 16.07
N GLU A 258 12.76 -17.63 16.61
CA GLU A 258 12.19 -18.96 16.42
C GLU A 258 11.89 -19.24 14.95
N PHE A 259 11.29 -18.27 14.26
CA PHE A 259 11.04 -18.34 12.82
C PHE A 259 12.36 -18.49 12.03
N ALA A 260 13.35 -17.62 12.29
CA ALA A 260 14.65 -17.70 11.66
C ALA A 260 15.37 -19.02 12.00
N ARG A 261 15.19 -19.60 13.18
CA ARG A 261 15.78 -20.91 13.52
C ARG A 261 15.21 -22.04 12.67
N ASN A 262 13.90 -22.02 12.45
CA ASN A 262 13.19 -23.07 11.71
C ASN A 262 13.45 -22.97 10.20
N TYR A 263 13.64 -21.75 9.70
CA TYR A 263 13.60 -21.48 8.26
C TYR A 263 14.90 -20.90 7.70
N PHE A 264 15.65 -20.14 8.50
CA PHE A 264 16.80 -19.38 8.05
C PHE A 264 17.94 -19.28 9.09
N PRO A 265 18.61 -20.39 9.42
CA PRO A 265 19.57 -20.43 10.53
C PRO A 265 20.71 -19.41 10.42
N ARG A 266 21.11 -19.03 9.20
CA ARG A 266 22.17 -18.05 8.94
C ARG A 266 21.82 -16.62 9.38
N LEU A 267 20.53 -16.30 9.56
CA LEU A 267 20.09 -14.97 10.00
C LEU A 267 20.15 -14.83 11.53
N LEU A 268 20.21 -15.93 12.27
CA LEU A 268 20.14 -15.91 13.74
C LEU A 268 21.18 -14.98 14.38
N ASP A 269 22.40 -14.97 13.83
CA ASP A 269 23.51 -14.16 14.34
C ASP A 269 23.38 -12.67 13.99
N ARG A 270 22.44 -12.31 13.11
CA ARG A 270 22.19 -10.93 12.65
C ARG A 270 20.95 -10.30 13.29
N ILE A 271 20.18 -11.07 14.06
CA ILE A 271 18.95 -10.61 14.72
C ILE A 271 19.30 -10.09 16.11
N GLU A 272 19.10 -8.80 16.32
CA GLU A 272 19.46 -8.08 17.53
C GLU A 272 18.24 -7.43 18.18
N LEU A 273 18.18 -7.52 19.50
CA LEU A 273 17.19 -6.83 20.30
C LEU A 273 17.75 -5.44 20.63
N TYR A 274 16.99 -4.41 20.30
CA TYR A 274 17.28 -3.05 20.69
C TYR A 274 16.89 -2.82 22.15
N ASP A 275 17.86 -2.42 22.97
CA ASP A 275 17.73 -2.19 24.41
C ASP A 275 17.91 -0.72 24.81
N GLY A 276 17.99 0.18 23.82
CA GLY A 276 18.12 1.61 24.06
C GLY A 276 16.88 2.23 24.70
N ARG A 277 17.09 3.32 25.45
CA ARG A 277 16.01 4.05 26.14
C ARG A 277 15.15 4.88 25.19
N GLU A 278 15.75 5.41 24.13
CA GLU A 278 15.08 6.18 23.09
C GLU A 278 14.34 5.22 22.14
N PRO A 279 13.13 5.52 21.65
CA PRO A 279 12.44 4.65 20.70
C PRO A 279 13.31 4.34 19.47
N ILE A 280 13.25 3.10 18.99
CA ILE A 280 14.18 2.61 17.96
C ILE A 280 14.17 3.46 16.68
N PHE A 281 13.01 3.98 16.25
CA PHE A 281 12.94 4.84 15.06
C PHE A 281 13.55 6.22 15.28
N ASP A 282 13.47 6.77 16.49
CA ASP A 282 14.13 8.03 16.82
C ASP A 282 15.65 7.84 16.90
N ALA A 283 16.11 6.77 17.56
CA ALA A 283 17.52 6.44 17.72
C ALA A 283 18.24 6.22 16.37
N PHE A 284 17.54 5.69 15.37
CA PHE A 284 18.05 5.52 14.00
C PHE A 284 17.75 6.72 13.08
N GLY A 285 17.12 7.79 13.58
CA GLY A 285 16.77 8.99 12.79
C GLY A 285 15.65 8.79 11.77
N ILE A 286 14.96 7.65 11.82
CA ILE A 286 13.91 7.26 10.86
C ILE A 286 12.69 8.17 11.00
N GLU A 287 12.30 8.54 12.23
CA GLU A 287 11.12 9.40 12.46
C GLU A 287 11.30 10.81 11.85
N LEU A 288 12.53 11.33 11.87
CA LEU A 288 12.89 12.58 11.22
C LEU A 288 12.74 12.49 9.70
N ASP A 289 13.19 11.37 9.11
CA ASP A 289 13.09 11.14 7.67
C ASP A 289 11.64 10.93 7.22
N ILE A 290 10.80 10.27 8.03
CA ILE A 290 9.35 10.15 7.80
C ILE A 290 8.72 11.54 7.78
N SER A 291 8.99 12.36 8.80
CA SER A 291 8.46 13.73 8.89
C SER A 291 8.86 14.59 7.68
N ARG A 292 10.13 14.50 7.26
CA ARG A 292 10.64 15.18 6.06
C ARG A 292 9.97 14.66 4.78
N ALA A 293 9.74 13.36 4.67
CA ALA A 293 9.09 12.74 3.52
C ALA A 293 7.59 13.06 3.41
N LEU A 294 6.93 13.46 4.50
CA LEU A 294 5.55 13.98 4.45
C LEU A 294 5.49 15.46 4.05
N GLY A 295 6.59 16.19 4.17
CA GLY A 295 6.68 17.59 3.76
C GLY A 295 6.53 17.78 2.25
N ARG A 296 5.84 18.85 1.85
CA ARG A 296 5.77 19.28 0.44
C ARG A 296 7.12 19.74 -0.10
N ARG A 297 7.95 20.38 0.75
CA ARG A 297 9.28 20.90 0.40
C ARG A 297 10.38 20.09 1.07
N VAL A 298 11.42 19.75 0.32
CA VAL A 298 12.61 19.06 0.82
C VAL A 298 13.85 19.88 0.50
N TRP A 299 14.63 20.23 1.53
CA TRP A 299 15.82 21.05 1.38
C TRP A 299 17.03 20.23 0.94
N LEU A 300 17.79 20.79 0.01
CA LEU A 300 19.09 20.29 -0.42
C LEU A 300 20.19 20.85 0.50
N LYS A 301 21.33 20.16 0.61
CA LYS A 301 22.48 20.56 1.44
C LYS A 301 23.08 21.89 0.99
N SER A 302 23.00 22.20 -0.31
CA SER A 302 23.42 23.50 -0.87
C SER A 302 22.51 24.67 -0.49
N GLY A 303 21.29 24.42 0.01
CA GLY A 303 20.30 25.47 0.30
C GLY A 303 19.28 25.70 -0.82
N GLY A 304 19.36 24.94 -1.91
CA GLY A 304 18.23 24.71 -2.81
C GLY A 304 17.16 23.83 -2.17
N TYR A 305 16.04 23.62 -2.85
CA TYR A 305 14.99 22.72 -2.39
C TYR A 305 14.22 22.13 -3.56
N ILE A 306 13.62 20.97 -3.33
CA ILE A 306 12.65 20.36 -4.25
C ILE A 306 11.24 20.48 -3.68
N VAL A 307 10.26 20.61 -4.56
CA VAL A 307 8.83 20.64 -4.25
C VAL A 307 8.19 19.41 -4.87
N ILE A 308 7.46 18.63 -4.08
CA ILE A 308 6.81 17.40 -4.55
C ILE A 308 5.30 17.56 -4.41
N ASP A 309 4.60 17.60 -5.55
CA ASP A 309 3.15 17.72 -5.62
C ASP A 309 2.53 16.47 -6.24
N GLN A 310 1.66 15.80 -5.47
CA GLN A 310 0.91 14.64 -5.93
C GLN A 310 -0.48 15.09 -6.40
N THR A 311 -0.74 14.93 -7.70
CA THR A 311 -2.07 15.14 -8.27
C THR A 311 -2.82 13.80 -8.36
N GLU A 312 -4.04 13.82 -8.89
CA GLU A 312 -4.82 12.59 -9.12
C GLU A 312 -4.13 11.63 -10.10
N ALA A 313 -3.57 12.15 -11.19
CA ALA A 313 -3.02 11.36 -12.28
C ALA A 313 -1.50 11.16 -12.20
N MET A 314 -0.76 12.17 -11.73
CA MET A 314 0.71 12.19 -11.79
C MET A 314 1.33 12.91 -10.60
N THR A 315 2.61 12.66 -10.35
CA THR A 315 3.42 13.42 -9.39
C THR A 315 4.35 14.37 -10.14
N VAL A 316 4.38 15.63 -9.71
CA VAL A 316 5.25 16.66 -10.27
C VAL A 316 6.30 17.02 -9.22
N ILE A 317 7.55 17.12 -9.65
CA ILE A 317 8.69 17.45 -8.81
C ILE A 317 9.42 18.64 -9.43
N ASP A 318 9.51 19.74 -8.70
CA ASP A 318 10.12 21.00 -9.13
C ASP A 318 11.40 21.29 -8.33
N VAL A 319 12.45 21.78 -8.99
CA VAL A 319 13.78 22.04 -8.39
C VAL A 319 14.06 23.54 -8.34
N ASN A 320 14.42 24.04 -7.14
CA ASN A 320 14.70 25.45 -6.91
C ASN A 320 16.10 25.66 -6.32
N THR A 321 16.80 26.71 -6.76
CA THR A 321 18.11 27.12 -6.23
C THR A 321 18.04 27.72 -4.82
N GLY A 322 16.88 28.25 -4.41
CA GLY A 322 16.66 28.75 -3.04
C GLY A 322 17.64 29.86 -2.66
N LYS A 323 18.33 29.69 -1.52
CA LYS A 323 19.34 30.66 -1.02
C LYS A 323 20.75 30.38 -1.53
N PHE A 324 20.94 29.39 -2.40
CA PHE A 324 22.25 29.01 -2.88
C PHE A 324 22.77 30.03 -3.88
N VAL A 325 23.66 30.92 -3.43
CA VAL A 325 24.42 31.83 -4.28
C VAL A 325 25.81 31.22 -4.43
N GLY A 326 26.07 30.58 -5.58
CA GLY A 326 27.36 29.98 -5.88
C GLY A 326 28.50 31.01 -5.88
N LYS A 327 29.75 30.54 -5.73
CA LYS A 327 30.96 31.38 -5.86
C LYS A 327 31.47 31.45 -7.30
N GLU A 328 30.99 30.56 -8.17
CA GLU A 328 31.41 30.40 -9.58
C GLU A 328 30.35 30.96 -10.54
N SER A 329 30.33 30.47 -11.79
CA SER A 329 29.33 30.85 -12.79
C SER A 329 27.91 30.40 -12.40
N LEU A 330 26.91 31.11 -12.93
CA LEU A 330 25.49 30.76 -12.73
C LEU A 330 25.18 29.35 -13.25
N GLU A 331 25.71 28.99 -14.42
CA GLU A 331 25.49 27.68 -15.07
C GLU A 331 26.07 26.52 -14.23
N ASP A 332 27.25 26.70 -13.64
CA ASP A 332 27.86 25.66 -12.79
C ASP A 332 27.08 25.47 -11.48
N THR A 333 26.55 26.58 -10.95
CA THR A 333 25.69 26.59 -9.76
C THR A 333 24.39 25.83 -10.03
N ILE A 334 23.77 26.05 -11.20
CA ILE A 334 22.57 25.33 -11.66
C ILE A 334 22.85 23.83 -11.82
N LEU A 335 23.91 23.47 -12.55
CA LEU A 335 24.28 22.07 -12.77
C LEU A 335 24.50 21.34 -11.44
N LYS A 336 25.23 21.96 -10.51
CA LYS A 336 25.50 21.39 -9.19
C LYS A 336 24.22 21.18 -8.38
N THR A 337 23.29 22.15 -8.44
CA THR A 337 21.99 22.07 -7.75
C THR A 337 21.14 20.94 -8.34
N ASN A 338 21.08 20.82 -9.67
CA ASN A 338 20.34 19.75 -10.34
C ASN A 338 20.93 18.36 -10.04
N LEU A 339 22.24 18.19 -10.05
CA LEU A 339 22.89 16.91 -9.70
C LEU A 339 22.68 16.51 -8.23
N GLU A 340 22.56 17.49 -7.34
CA GLU A 340 22.17 17.24 -5.96
C GLU A 340 20.69 16.84 -5.85
N ALA A 341 19.81 17.57 -6.55
CA ALA A 341 18.39 17.27 -6.63
C ALA A 341 18.15 15.86 -7.18
N VAL A 342 18.89 15.41 -8.19
CA VAL A 342 18.81 14.05 -8.74
C VAL A 342 18.87 12.98 -7.64
N LYS A 343 19.85 13.11 -6.72
CA LYS A 343 20.03 12.13 -5.63
C LYS A 343 18.87 12.17 -4.65
N GLU A 344 18.42 13.36 -4.28
CA GLU A 344 17.31 13.55 -3.34
C GLU A 344 15.98 13.09 -3.96
N ILE A 345 15.74 13.38 -5.24
CA ILE A 345 14.52 12.98 -5.95
C ILE A 345 14.43 11.46 -6.05
N ALA A 346 15.51 10.79 -6.46
CA ALA A 346 15.54 9.33 -6.51
C ALA A 346 15.29 8.70 -5.13
N TYR A 347 15.85 9.30 -4.08
CA TYR A 347 15.61 8.90 -2.69
C TYR A 347 14.14 9.09 -2.27
N GLN A 348 13.57 10.28 -2.50
CA GLN A 348 12.18 10.60 -2.14
C GLN A 348 11.16 9.75 -2.92
N ILE A 349 11.43 9.41 -4.18
CA ILE A 349 10.58 8.49 -4.97
C ILE A 349 10.49 7.12 -4.29
N ARG A 350 11.61 6.60 -3.79
CA ARG A 350 11.67 5.31 -3.07
C ARG A 350 11.00 5.40 -1.71
N LEU A 351 11.41 6.36 -0.88
CA LEU A 351 10.94 6.51 0.51
C LEU A 351 9.44 6.81 0.58
N ARG A 352 8.94 7.74 -0.24
CA ARG A 352 7.50 8.05 -0.31
C ARG A 352 6.71 6.99 -1.08
N ASN A 353 7.40 6.05 -1.72
CA ASN A 353 6.82 5.05 -2.61
C ASN A 353 5.90 5.70 -3.68
N LEU A 354 6.44 6.69 -4.40
CA LEU A 354 5.72 7.36 -5.49
C LEU A 354 5.55 6.41 -6.66
N GLY A 355 4.42 6.45 -7.36
CA GLY A 355 4.19 5.57 -8.51
C GLY A 355 3.14 6.10 -9.46
N GLY A 356 3.12 5.55 -10.67
CA GLY A 356 2.42 6.11 -11.82
C GLY A 356 3.37 7.00 -12.62
N ILE A 357 2.82 8.04 -13.24
CA ILE A 357 3.58 9.03 -13.99
C ILE A 357 4.24 10.00 -13.02
N ILE A 358 5.54 10.21 -13.17
CA ILE A 358 6.33 11.18 -12.41
C ILE A 358 7.01 12.11 -13.41
N ILE A 359 6.81 13.41 -13.22
CA ILE A 359 7.36 14.48 -14.03
C ILE A 359 8.33 15.28 -13.16
N ILE A 360 9.54 15.51 -13.65
CA ILE A 360 10.58 16.22 -12.93
C ILE A 360 11.03 17.42 -13.75
N ASP A 361 10.82 18.60 -13.19
CA ASP A 361 11.21 19.89 -13.74
C ASP A 361 12.50 20.35 -13.07
N PHE A 362 13.62 20.20 -13.79
CA PHE A 362 14.92 20.66 -13.34
C PHE A 362 15.12 22.12 -13.73
N ILE A 363 16.01 22.81 -13.01
CA ILE A 363 16.36 24.19 -13.37
C ILE A 363 16.96 24.21 -14.77
N ASP A 364 16.48 25.14 -15.61
CA ASP A 364 16.92 25.30 -16.99
C ASP A 364 18.44 25.43 -17.11
N MET A 365 19.02 24.65 -18.03
CA MET A 365 20.45 24.67 -18.37
C MET A 365 20.62 25.04 -19.83
N GLU A 366 21.53 25.95 -20.15
CA GLU A 366 21.77 26.38 -21.55
C GLU A 366 22.54 25.31 -22.34
N LYS A 367 23.49 24.62 -21.69
CA LYS A 367 24.36 23.65 -22.34
C LYS A 367 23.69 22.28 -22.43
N LEU A 368 23.62 21.72 -23.64
CA LEU A 368 23.09 20.36 -23.87
C LEU A 368 23.87 19.30 -23.06
N GLU A 369 25.19 19.44 -22.96
CA GLU A 369 26.04 18.55 -22.16
C GLU A 369 25.63 18.51 -20.67
N ASN A 370 25.16 19.63 -20.12
CA ASN A 370 24.73 19.70 -18.72
C ASN A 370 23.39 18.98 -18.53
N ARG A 371 22.47 19.12 -19.49
CA ARG A 371 21.20 18.39 -19.52
C ARG A 371 21.41 16.88 -19.59
N GLU A 372 22.31 16.42 -20.46
CA GLU A 372 22.66 15.00 -20.59
C GLU A 372 23.34 14.45 -19.32
N LYS A 373 24.20 15.23 -18.66
CA LYS A 373 24.81 14.85 -17.38
C LYS A 373 23.76 14.62 -16.30
N VAL A 374 22.79 15.53 -16.16
CA VAL A 374 21.70 15.40 -15.18
C VAL A 374 20.83 14.19 -15.50
N PHE A 375 20.46 14.00 -16.78
CA PHE A 375 19.69 12.84 -17.23
C PHE A 375 20.39 11.52 -16.89
N ASN A 376 21.66 11.37 -17.27
CA ASN A 376 22.43 10.15 -17.02
C ASN A 376 22.62 9.89 -15.52
N ALA A 377 22.84 10.94 -14.72
CA ALA A 377 22.90 10.82 -13.27
C ALA A 377 21.57 10.34 -12.68
N PHE A 378 20.44 10.81 -13.22
CA PHE A 378 19.12 10.37 -12.78
C PHE A 378 18.84 8.91 -13.13
N VAL A 379 19.15 8.50 -14.35
CA VAL A 379 19.07 7.09 -14.78
C VAL A 379 19.91 6.20 -13.88
N ASP A 380 21.14 6.59 -13.55
CA ASP A 380 22.01 5.81 -12.68
C ASP A 380 21.49 5.72 -11.23
N ALA A 381 20.96 6.82 -10.69
CA ALA A 381 20.38 6.85 -9.35
C ALA A 381 19.16 5.92 -9.22
N MET A 382 18.34 5.84 -10.27
CA MET A 382 17.13 5.01 -10.30
C MET A 382 17.39 3.50 -10.48
N LYS A 383 18.60 3.08 -10.88
CA LYS A 383 18.96 1.64 -10.97
C LYS A 383 18.84 0.89 -9.63
N LYS A 384 18.91 1.62 -8.51
CA LYS A 384 18.78 1.06 -7.15
C LYS A 384 17.32 0.83 -6.76
N ASP A 385 16.37 1.37 -7.51
CA ASP A 385 14.96 1.20 -7.23
C ASP A 385 14.50 -0.20 -7.67
N ARG A 386 13.85 -0.91 -6.75
CA ARG A 386 13.35 -2.26 -6.96
C ARG A 386 12.05 -2.27 -7.75
N ALA A 387 11.32 -1.15 -7.75
CA ALA A 387 10.13 -1.04 -8.56
C ALA A 387 10.53 -0.81 -10.01
N LYS A 388 10.00 -1.66 -10.91
CA LYS A 388 10.13 -1.49 -12.35
C LYS A 388 9.73 -0.06 -12.73
N ASN A 389 10.68 0.63 -13.34
CA ASN A 389 10.54 2.01 -13.76
C ASN A 389 11.07 2.16 -15.19
N THR A 390 10.47 3.08 -15.92
CA THR A 390 10.86 3.44 -17.28
C THR A 390 11.08 4.94 -17.31
N ILE A 391 12.30 5.36 -17.65
CA ILE A 391 12.66 6.76 -17.81
C ILE A 391 12.66 7.06 -19.31
N TYR A 392 11.88 8.06 -19.72
CA TYR A 392 11.82 8.49 -21.11
C TYR A 392 12.90 9.53 -21.40
N ASN A 393 13.26 9.70 -22.67
CA ASN A 393 14.23 10.70 -23.10
C ASN A 393 13.85 12.10 -22.62
N LEU A 394 14.86 12.95 -22.43
CA LEU A 394 14.67 14.34 -22.07
C LEU A 394 13.74 15.03 -23.08
N SER A 395 12.70 15.71 -22.58
CA SER A 395 11.78 16.43 -23.44
C SER A 395 12.40 17.72 -23.99
N GLU A 396 11.84 18.25 -25.07
CA GLU A 396 12.24 19.55 -25.62
C GLU A 396 12.07 20.70 -24.61
N LEU A 397 11.16 20.52 -23.66
CA LEU A 397 10.89 21.44 -22.55
C LEU A 397 11.90 21.33 -21.39
N GLY A 398 12.90 20.43 -21.47
CA GLY A 398 13.88 20.24 -20.38
C GLY A 398 13.39 19.36 -19.22
N ILE A 399 12.15 18.88 -19.30
CA ILE A 399 11.50 18.04 -18.28
C ILE A 399 11.89 16.57 -18.48
N ILE A 400 12.18 15.87 -17.37
CA ILE A 400 12.34 14.41 -17.34
C ILE A 400 10.99 13.76 -17.00
N GLN A 401 10.63 12.74 -17.78
CA GLN A 401 9.40 11.97 -17.58
C GLN A 401 9.76 10.53 -17.25
N MET A 402 9.06 9.94 -16.28
CA MET A 402 9.19 8.52 -15.98
C MET A 402 7.86 7.90 -15.57
N THR A 403 7.76 6.59 -15.74
CA THR A 403 6.71 5.78 -15.12
C THR A 403 7.33 4.84 -14.11
N ARG A 404 6.67 4.67 -12.95
CA ARG A 404 7.08 3.73 -11.90
C ARG A 404 5.89 2.88 -11.49
N LYS A 405 6.05 1.54 -11.51
CA LYS A 405 4.96 0.61 -11.18
C LYS A 405 4.48 0.82 -9.73
N ARG A 406 3.16 0.94 -9.54
CA ARG A 406 2.54 1.03 -8.21
C ARG A 406 2.47 -0.38 -7.60
N ILE A 407 3.28 -0.63 -6.57
CA ILE A 407 3.29 -1.91 -5.84
C ILE A 407 2.37 -1.83 -4.60
N ARG A 408 2.38 -0.67 -3.94
CA ARG A 408 1.67 -0.35 -2.69
C ARG A 408 1.27 1.12 -2.68
N GLU A 409 0.43 1.51 -1.72
CA GLU A 409 0.07 2.91 -1.48
C GLU A 409 1.30 3.75 -1.11
N SER A 410 1.28 5.05 -1.46
CA SER A 410 2.35 5.97 -1.09
C SER A 410 2.33 6.27 0.41
N LEU A 411 3.47 6.67 0.95
CA LEU A 411 3.63 6.99 2.37
C LEU A 411 2.57 7.99 2.87
N GLY A 412 2.34 9.06 2.10
CA GLY A 412 1.35 10.08 2.44
C GLY A 412 -0.09 9.55 2.46
N ARG A 413 -0.44 8.54 1.65
CA ARG A 413 -1.78 7.93 1.68
C ARG A 413 -1.97 7.00 2.88
N VAL A 414 -0.90 6.35 3.33
CA VAL A 414 -0.93 5.46 4.49
C VAL A 414 -0.99 6.27 5.80
N LEU A 415 -0.26 7.39 5.87
CA LEU A 415 -0.12 8.18 7.09
C LEU A 415 -1.07 9.38 7.21
N CYS A 416 -1.59 9.89 6.09
CA CYS A 416 -2.43 11.10 6.09
C CYS A 416 -3.82 10.84 5.50
N GLU A 417 -4.78 11.65 5.91
CA GLU A 417 -6.12 11.71 5.33
C GLU A 417 -6.29 12.99 4.49
N GLN A 418 -7.27 12.99 3.60
CA GLN A 418 -7.61 14.20 2.84
C GLN A 418 -8.05 15.31 3.80
N CYS A 419 -7.57 16.53 3.57
CA CYS A 419 -7.93 17.67 4.41
C CYS A 419 -9.45 17.86 4.42
N PRO A 420 -10.13 17.79 5.58
CA PRO A 420 -11.59 17.90 5.66
C PRO A 420 -12.09 19.32 5.39
N TYR A 421 -11.18 20.31 5.38
CA TYR A 421 -11.51 21.70 5.13
C TYR A 421 -11.48 22.00 3.63
N CYS A 422 -10.30 21.90 2.99
CA CYS A 422 -10.17 22.22 1.57
C CYS A 422 -10.46 21.05 0.63
N GLU A 423 -10.75 19.85 1.15
CA GLU A 423 -10.96 18.63 0.37
C GLU A 423 -9.80 18.37 -0.62
N GLY A 424 -8.57 18.65 -0.19
CA GLY A 424 -7.38 18.46 -1.02
C GLY A 424 -7.10 19.55 -2.06
N LYS A 425 -7.92 20.61 -2.16
CA LYS A 425 -7.68 21.73 -3.09
C LYS A 425 -6.39 22.50 -2.79
N GLY A 426 -5.95 22.54 -1.53
CA GLY A 426 -4.78 23.32 -1.09
C GLY A 426 -5.05 24.83 -0.98
N PHE A 427 -6.26 25.29 -1.28
CA PHE A 427 -6.73 26.66 -1.08
C PHE A 427 -8.23 26.67 -0.80
N VAL A 428 -8.71 27.78 -0.24
CA VAL A 428 -10.14 28.07 -0.08
C VAL A 428 -10.42 29.47 -0.61
N LYS A 429 -11.67 29.76 -1.03
CA LYS A 429 -12.08 31.11 -1.42
C LYS A 429 -11.80 32.08 -0.28
N SER A 430 -11.26 33.25 -0.61
CA SER A 430 -11.04 34.30 0.40
C SER A 430 -12.35 34.74 1.04
N ALA A 431 -12.31 35.19 2.30
CA ALA A 431 -13.49 35.69 3.01
C ALA A 431 -14.19 36.81 2.23
N ARG A 432 -13.41 37.70 1.59
CA ARG A 432 -13.93 38.76 0.72
C ARG A 432 -14.66 38.23 -0.51
N THR A 433 -14.16 37.18 -1.14
CA THR A 433 -14.86 36.50 -2.25
C THR A 433 -16.24 36.00 -1.78
N VAL A 434 -16.30 35.38 -0.60
CA VAL A 434 -17.55 34.84 -0.03
C VAL A 434 -18.51 35.97 0.36
N ALA A 435 -18.03 37.05 0.97
CA ALA A 435 -18.83 38.25 1.26
C ALA A 435 -19.50 38.80 -0.01
N TYR A 436 -18.76 38.90 -1.11
CA TYR A 436 -19.32 39.37 -2.38
C TYR A 436 -20.30 38.36 -3.02
N GLU A 437 -20.13 37.06 -2.77
CA GLU A 437 -21.12 36.05 -3.17
C GLU A 437 -22.42 36.22 -2.38
N ILE A 438 -22.34 36.50 -1.08
CA ILE A 438 -23.49 36.81 -0.22
C ILE A 438 -24.25 38.03 -0.76
N PHE A 439 -23.55 39.11 -1.10
CA PHE A 439 -24.16 40.31 -1.70
C PHE A 439 -24.89 39.99 -3.00
N ARG A 440 -24.26 39.22 -3.90
CA ARG A 440 -24.89 38.78 -5.15
C ARG A 440 -26.11 37.91 -4.89
N LYS A 441 -26.08 37.04 -3.88
CA LYS A 441 -27.20 36.16 -3.54
C LYS A 441 -28.37 36.93 -2.95
N LEU A 442 -28.13 37.87 -2.03
CA LEU A 442 -29.16 38.78 -1.50
C LEU A 442 -29.86 39.55 -2.62
N LYS A 443 -29.09 40.14 -3.55
CA LYS A 443 -29.63 40.85 -4.72
C LYS A 443 -30.51 39.95 -5.61
N LYS A 444 -30.13 38.66 -5.76
CA LYS A 444 -30.89 37.68 -6.54
C LYS A 444 -32.15 37.16 -5.86
N MET A 445 -32.21 37.15 -4.52
CA MET A 445 -33.37 36.63 -3.78
C MET A 445 -34.62 37.50 -3.96
N ASN A 446 -34.48 38.75 -4.42
CA ASN A 446 -35.58 39.68 -4.70
C ASN A 446 -36.63 39.71 -3.57
N LEU A 447 -36.14 39.81 -2.34
CA LEU A 447 -36.97 39.75 -1.14
C LEU A 447 -37.96 40.92 -1.10
N PRO A 448 -39.18 40.72 -0.57
CA PRO A 448 -40.13 41.82 -0.39
C PRO A 448 -39.56 42.94 0.50
N LYS A 449 -40.00 44.17 0.27
CA LYS A 449 -39.67 45.29 1.18
C LYS A 449 -40.14 44.99 2.60
N ASN A 450 -39.40 45.49 3.59
CA ASN A 450 -39.54 45.26 5.03
C ASN A 450 -39.29 43.81 5.50
N THR A 451 -38.66 42.98 4.67
CA THR A 451 -38.23 41.63 5.08
C THR A 451 -36.91 41.71 5.86
N THR A 452 -36.76 40.86 6.89
CA THR A 452 -35.47 40.70 7.57
C THR A 452 -34.79 39.42 7.10
N ALA A 453 -33.54 39.52 6.64
CA ALA A 453 -32.70 38.39 6.26
C ALA A 453 -31.56 38.23 7.27
N MET A 454 -31.39 37.03 7.79
CA MET A 454 -30.26 36.66 8.64
C MET A 454 -29.23 35.89 7.82
N ILE A 455 -28.01 36.40 7.77
CA ILE A 455 -26.84 35.73 7.22
C ILE A 455 -26.13 35.02 8.37
N LYS A 456 -25.96 33.70 8.27
CA LYS A 456 -24.99 32.96 9.08
C LYS A 456 -23.76 32.66 8.24
N ALA A 457 -22.58 33.02 8.74
CA ALA A 457 -21.32 32.76 8.05
C ALA A 457 -20.20 32.47 9.05
N ASN A 458 -19.11 31.90 8.56
CA ASN A 458 -17.87 31.73 9.33
C ASN A 458 -17.40 33.09 9.91
N PRO A 459 -16.78 33.14 11.11
CA PRO A 459 -16.34 34.38 11.74
C PRO A 459 -15.53 35.30 10.82
N ALA A 460 -14.58 34.75 10.04
CA ALA A 460 -13.75 35.55 9.13
C ALA A 460 -14.57 36.29 8.05
N VAL A 461 -15.72 35.74 7.64
CA VAL A 461 -16.64 36.37 6.69
C VAL A 461 -17.60 37.32 7.41
N ALA A 462 -18.10 36.92 8.58
CA ALA A 462 -19.03 37.71 9.38
C ALA A 462 -18.40 39.03 9.87
N ASP A 463 -17.15 38.98 10.32
CA ASP A 463 -16.36 40.15 10.73
C ASP A 463 -16.17 41.10 9.55
N LEU A 464 -15.76 40.57 8.40
CA LEU A 464 -15.55 41.35 7.19
C LEU A 464 -16.85 42.04 6.73
N LEU A 465 -17.99 41.34 6.80
CA LEU A 465 -19.31 41.87 6.48
C LEU A 465 -19.77 42.96 7.47
N SER A 466 -19.36 42.88 8.73
CA SER A 466 -19.80 43.79 9.79
C SER A 466 -18.92 45.04 9.92
N ASP A 467 -17.69 44.98 9.43
CA ASP A 467 -16.69 46.06 9.51
C ASP A 467 -16.31 46.59 8.12
N GLU A 468 -15.30 46.00 7.46
CA GLU A 468 -14.74 46.51 6.19
C GLU A 468 -15.77 46.62 5.05
N GLU A 469 -16.63 45.62 4.89
CA GLU A 469 -17.60 45.52 3.79
C GLU A 469 -19.01 45.94 4.21
N ARG A 470 -19.15 46.62 5.36
CA ARG A 470 -20.44 47.04 5.91
C ARG A 470 -21.24 47.92 4.98
N HIS A 471 -20.58 48.82 4.25
CA HIS A 471 -21.25 49.68 3.26
C HIS A 471 -21.94 48.88 2.15
N GLY A 472 -21.40 47.70 1.80
CA GLY A 472 -22.03 46.80 0.84
C GLY A 472 -23.36 46.23 1.33
N ILE A 473 -23.50 46.01 2.65
CA ILE A 473 -24.78 45.62 3.27
C ILE A 473 -25.74 46.81 3.27
N GLU A 474 -25.28 47.98 3.71
CA GLU A 474 -26.09 49.20 3.80
C GLU A 474 -26.69 49.58 2.44
N ASP A 475 -25.91 49.47 1.35
CA ASP A 475 -26.40 49.67 -0.02
C ASP A 475 -27.53 48.70 -0.40
N ILE A 476 -27.41 47.43 -0.02
CA ILE A 476 -28.44 46.42 -0.30
C ILE A 476 -29.70 46.70 0.53
N GLU A 477 -29.54 47.01 1.82
CA GLU A 477 -30.67 47.38 2.69
C GLU A 477 -31.44 48.59 2.13
N ASN A 478 -30.72 49.62 1.68
CA ASN A 478 -31.31 50.85 1.15
C ASN A 478 -32.01 50.64 -0.22
N ILE A 479 -31.37 49.93 -1.15
CA ILE A 479 -31.91 49.72 -2.51
C ILE A 479 -33.15 48.81 -2.47
N TYR A 480 -33.09 47.72 -1.71
CA TYR A 480 -34.14 46.70 -1.70
C TYR A 480 -35.14 46.88 -0.56
N GLY A 481 -34.88 47.80 0.37
CA GLY A 481 -35.74 48.06 1.53
C GLY A 481 -35.86 46.86 2.46
N ILE A 482 -34.77 46.09 2.64
CA ILE A 482 -34.71 44.93 3.53
C ILE A 482 -33.80 45.23 4.73
N LYS A 483 -33.89 44.43 5.78
CA LYS A 483 -32.95 44.47 6.92
C LYS A 483 -32.08 43.22 6.90
N VAL A 484 -30.79 43.37 7.12
CA VAL A 484 -29.81 42.29 7.12
C VAL A 484 -29.21 42.15 8.51
N ILE A 485 -29.20 40.93 9.05
CA ILE A 485 -28.57 40.60 10.33
C ILE A 485 -27.44 39.61 10.04
N VAL A 486 -26.22 39.97 10.40
CA VAL A 486 -25.07 39.07 10.28
C VAL A 486 -24.89 38.35 11.62
N LYS A 487 -24.74 37.02 11.56
CA LYS A 487 -24.45 36.15 12.70
C LYS A 487 -23.27 35.25 12.37
N GLU A 488 -22.34 35.15 13.30
CA GLU A 488 -21.22 34.21 13.20
C GLU A 488 -21.65 32.77 13.53
N ASP A 489 -21.06 31.81 12.83
CA ASP A 489 -21.14 30.39 13.13
C ASP A 489 -19.78 29.73 12.91
N THR A 490 -19.14 29.31 14.00
CA THR A 490 -17.81 28.68 13.99
C THR A 490 -17.82 27.28 13.36
N ASN A 491 -18.98 26.65 13.22
CA ASN A 491 -19.11 25.33 12.61
C ASN A 491 -19.21 25.39 11.08
N LEU A 492 -19.44 26.58 10.52
CA LEU A 492 -19.48 26.75 9.06
C LEU A 492 -18.07 26.85 8.49
N HIS A 493 -17.83 26.08 7.44
CA HIS A 493 -16.68 26.25 6.56
C HIS A 493 -16.67 27.68 5.97
N GLN A 494 -15.50 28.31 5.79
CA GLN A 494 -15.40 29.70 5.28
C GLN A 494 -16.12 29.92 3.95
N GLU A 495 -16.13 28.91 3.07
CA GLU A 495 -16.82 28.99 1.78
C GLU A 495 -18.35 28.83 1.86
N ASN A 496 -18.87 28.43 3.02
CA ASN A 496 -20.29 28.15 3.24
C ASN A 496 -20.93 29.29 4.03
N TYR A 497 -22.19 29.57 3.68
CA TYR A 497 -23.01 30.56 4.37
C TYR A 497 -24.49 30.22 4.17
N GLU A 498 -25.31 30.61 5.15
CA GLU A 498 -26.76 30.45 5.10
C GLU A 498 -27.44 31.80 5.12
N ILE A 499 -28.49 31.97 4.31
CA ILE A 499 -29.34 33.16 4.35
C ILE A 499 -30.75 32.68 4.68
N THR A 500 -31.26 33.08 5.84
CA THR A 500 -32.60 32.75 6.31
C THR A 500 -33.46 34.00 6.33
N VAL A 501 -34.67 33.93 5.79
CA VAL A 501 -35.65 35.00 5.93
C VAL A 501 -36.39 34.81 7.25
N LEU A 502 -36.47 35.88 8.05
CA LEU A 502 -37.12 35.89 9.37
C LEU A 502 -38.57 36.36 9.30
#